data_AF-W2Q073-F1
#
_entry.id   AF-W2Q073-F1
#
_cell.length_a   1.000
_cell.length_b   1.000
_cell.length_c   1.000
_cell.angle_alpha   90.00
_cell.angle_beta   90.00
_cell.angle_gamma   90.00
#
_symmetry.space_group_name_H-M   'P 1'
#
loop_
_entity.id
_entity.type
_entity.pdbx_description
1 polymer ?
#
loop_
_entity_poly.entity_id
_entity_poly.type
_entity_poly.pdbx_seq_one_letter_code
_entity_poly.pdbx_strand_id
1 'polypeptide(L)'
;MFRILLLTSVIATKAKSVTAVEFIEDFIKVNEDKNGHLGNIKFLCKDVVHLEAEPNSFDVIFSNWILMYMEDEEVKEFAKKAVKWLRPGGKLFFRESCFKQSGDLKRNSNPTNYRHPGFYIGAFGSVAV
;
A
#
# COMPACT_ATOMS: atom_id res chain seq x y z
N MET A 1 13.58 -10.64 5.72
CA MET A 1 12.17 -11.09 5.88
C MET A 1 11.27 -10.06 5.19
N PHE A 2 10.91 -10.27 3.93
CA PHE A 2 9.98 -9.40 3.21
C PHE A 2 8.55 -9.64 3.71
N ARG A 3 8.01 -8.69 4.47
CA ARG A 3 6.72 -8.81 5.19
C ARG A 3 5.48 -8.55 4.31
N ILE A 4 5.65 -8.04 3.09
CA ILE A 4 4.55 -7.63 2.18
C ILE A 4 3.70 -8.84 1.75
N LEU A 5 4.32 -10.01 1.59
CA LEU A 5 3.67 -11.23 1.09
C LEU A 5 2.65 -11.88 2.05
N LEU A 6 2.78 -11.63 3.37
CA LEU A 6 2.04 -12.38 4.39
C LEU A 6 0.56 -12.01 4.44
N LEU A 7 0.20 -10.79 4.03
CA LEU A 7 -1.17 -10.31 4.16
C LEU A 7 -2.01 -10.62 2.93
N THR A 8 -1.39 -10.79 1.76
CA THR A 8 -2.09 -11.12 0.51
C THR A 8 -2.94 -12.38 0.67
N SER A 9 -2.37 -13.46 1.22
CA SER A 9 -3.08 -14.73 1.42
C SER A 9 -4.25 -14.57 2.39
N VAL A 10 -4.03 -13.92 3.53
CA VAL A 10 -5.04 -13.69 4.55
C VAL A 10 -6.22 -12.91 3.97
N ILE A 11 -5.95 -11.82 3.25
CA ILE A 11 -6.98 -11.01 2.61
C ILE A 11 -7.71 -11.82 1.53
N ALA A 12 -6.98 -12.55 0.68
CA ALA A 12 -7.56 -13.34 -0.40
C ALA A 12 -8.49 -14.46 0.09
N THR A 13 -8.28 -15.02 1.28
CA THR A 13 -9.22 -16.01 1.86
C THR A 13 -10.56 -15.43 2.30
N LYS A 14 -10.67 -14.10 2.42
CA LYS A 14 -11.89 -13.41 2.91
C LYS A 14 -12.51 -12.49 1.86
N ALA A 15 -11.70 -11.94 0.96
CA ALA A 15 -12.13 -11.02 -0.07
C ALA A 15 -12.67 -11.76 -1.30
N LYS A 16 -13.65 -11.17 -1.99
CA LYS A 16 -14.14 -11.66 -3.28
C LYS A 16 -13.04 -11.64 -4.35
N SER A 17 -12.23 -10.59 -4.35
CA SER A 17 -11.12 -10.39 -5.29
C SER A 17 -10.06 -9.50 -4.64
N VAL A 18 -8.79 -9.70 -5.00
CA VAL A 18 -7.66 -8.92 -4.50
C VAL A 18 -6.83 -8.41 -5.66
N THR A 19 -6.43 -7.14 -5.61
CA THR A 19 -5.37 -6.60 -6.48
C THR A 19 -4.12 -6.44 -5.61
N ALA A 20 -3.10 -7.27 -5.83
CA ALA A 20 -1.82 -7.20 -5.15
C ALA A 20 -0.83 -6.42 -6.03
N VAL A 21 -0.26 -5.34 -5.49
CA VAL A 21 0.65 -4.44 -6.20
C VAL A 21 1.99 -4.39 -5.49
N GLU A 22 3.07 -4.51 -6.25
CA GLU A 22 4.45 -4.43 -5.78
C GLU A 22 5.32 -3.95 -6.95
N PHE A 23 6.32 -3.11 -6.70
CA PHE A 23 7.15 -2.54 -7.76
C PHE A 23 8.38 -3.40 -8.06
N ILE A 24 8.77 -4.27 -7.12
CA ILE A 24 9.88 -5.20 -7.28
C ILE A 24 9.37 -6.52 -7.90
N GLU A 25 9.81 -6.78 -9.13
CA GLU A 25 9.35 -7.93 -9.94
C GLU A 25 9.53 -9.28 -9.22
N ASP A 26 10.69 -9.50 -8.58
CA ASP A 26 10.94 -10.74 -7.85
C ASP A 26 9.96 -10.94 -6.69
N PHE A 27 9.52 -9.86 -6.03
CA PHE A 27 8.61 -9.99 -4.91
C PHE A 27 7.19 -10.26 -5.35
N ILE A 28 6.73 -9.64 -6.44
CA ILE A 28 5.41 -9.97 -6.98
C ILE A 28 5.37 -11.39 -7.54
N LYS A 29 6.44 -11.88 -8.19
CA LYS A 29 6.55 -13.28 -8.63
C LYS A 29 6.48 -14.25 -7.46
N VAL A 30 7.24 -13.99 -6.39
CA VAL A 30 7.17 -14.82 -5.17
C VAL A 30 5.78 -14.77 -4.53
N ASN A 31 5.04 -13.67 -4.67
CA ASN A 31 3.65 -13.57 -4.22
C ASN A 31 2.72 -14.47 -5.06
N GLU A 32 2.88 -14.41 -6.37
CA GLU A 32 2.13 -15.20 -7.34
C GLU A 32 2.41 -16.70 -7.18
N ASP A 33 3.67 -17.12 -7.08
CA ASP A 33 4.04 -18.51 -6.85
C ASP A 33 3.41 -19.08 -5.57
N LYS A 34 3.34 -18.26 -4.52
CA LYS A 34 2.78 -18.69 -3.22
C LYS A 34 1.27 -18.68 -3.20
N ASN A 35 0.62 -17.71 -3.83
CA ASN A 35 -0.80 -17.42 -3.61
C ASN A 35 -1.66 -17.54 -4.88
N GLY A 36 -1.07 -17.75 -6.05
CA GLY A 36 -1.79 -17.84 -7.33
C GLY A 36 -2.82 -18.96 -7.38
N HIS A 37 -2.60 -20.04 -6.60
CA HIS A 37 -3.55 -21.14 -6.45
C HIS A 37 -4.92 -20.72 -5.87
N LEU A 38 -5.03 -19.55 -5.22
CA LEU A 38 -6.30 -19.04 -4.67
C LEU A 38 -7.25 -18.53 -5.77
N GLY A 39 -6.74 -18.23 -6.97
CA GLY A 39 -7.55 -17.91 -8.16
C GLY A 39 -8.31 -16.57 -8.14
N ASN A 40 -8.31 -15.83 -7.03
CA ASN A 40 -9.01 -14.55 -6.87
C ASN A 40 -8.06 -13.34 -6.72
N ILE A 41 -6.78 -13.49 -7.04
CA ILE A 41 -5.76 -12.45 -6.91
C ILE A 41 -5.26 -12.03 -8.29
N LYS A 42 -5.27 -10.71 -8.54
CA LYS A 42 -4.59 -10.07 -9.66
C LYS A 42 -3.25 -9.51 -9.17
N PHE A 43 -2.15 -9.99 -9.72
CA PHE A 43 -0.80 -9.54 -9.40
C PHE A 43 -0.36 -8.45 -10.38
N LEU A 44 0.18 -7.35 -9.86
CA LEU A 44 0.64 -6.20 -10.65
C LEU A 44 2.05 -5.79 -10.23
N CYS A 45 3.01 -5.91 -11.16
CA CYS A 45 4.34 -5.32 -11.02
C CYS A 45 4.26 -3.83 -11.40
N LYS A 46 3.99 -2.95 -10.43
CA LYS A 46 3.84 -1.50 -10.68
C LYS A 46 4.26 -0.67 -9.47
N ASP A 47 4.81 0.50 -9.77
CA ASP A 47 4.91 1.58 -8.78
C ASP A 47 3.52 2.13 -8.48
N VAL A 48 3.15 2.16 -7.21
CA VAL A 48 1.87 2.69 -6.72
C VAL A 48 1.73 4.20 -6.95
N VAL A 49 2.84 4.94 -7.08
CA VAL A 49 2.83 6.36 -7.48
C VAL A 49 2.21 6.53 -8.86
N HIS A 50 2.42 5.59 -9.77
CA HIS A 50 1.89 5.59 -11.14
C HIS A 50 0.70 4.65 -11.35
N LEU A 51 0.19 4.04 -10.28
CA LEU A 51 -0.99 3.19 -10.37
C LEU A 51 -2.22 4.06 -10.67
N GLU A 52 -3.03 3.58 -11.61
CA GLU A 52 -4.34 4.11 -11.94
C GLU A 52 -5.36 2.99 -11.83
N ALA A 53 -6.55 3.34 -11.34
CA ALA A 53 -7.68 2.44 -11.18
C ALA A 53 -8.99 3.19 -11.40
N GLU A 54 -10.04 2.44 -11.72
CA GLU A 54 -11.36 3.01 -11.94
C GLU A 54 -11.90 3.64 -10.64
N PRO A 55 -12.62 4.77 -10.73
CA PRO A 55 -13.31 5.33 -9.56
C PRO A 55 -14.29 4.33 -8.96
N ASN A 56 -14.46 4.34 -7.63
CA ASN A 56 -15.42 3.46 -6.93
C ASN A 56 -15.24 1.96 -7.24
N SER A 57 -14.01 1.50 -7.42
CA SER A 57 -13.68 0.11 -7.76
C SER A 57 -13.26 -0.74 -6.56
N PHE A 58 -12.83 -0.12 -5.45
CA PHE A 58 -12.39 -0.83 -4.25
C PHE A 58 -13.31 -0.62 -3.06
N ASP A 59 -13.59 -1.70 -2.33
CA ASP A 59 -14.26 -1.64 -1.02
C ASP A 59 -13.25 -1.33 0.11
N VAL A 60 -12.01 -1.83 -0.03
CA VAL A 60 -10.92 -1.62 0.91
C VAL A 60 -9.61 -1.37 0.16
N ILE A 61 -8.85 -0.37 0.60
CA ILE A 61 -7.44 -0.17 0.23
C ILE A 61 -6.60 -0.42 1.48
N PHE A 62 -5.59 -1.28 1.35
CA PHE A 62 -4.71 -1.66 2.44
C PHE A 62 -3.25 -1.43 2.04
N SER A 63 -2.48 -0.76 2.91
CA SER A 63 -1.02 -0.68 2.80
C SER A 63 -0.33 -0.84 4.16
N ASN A 64 0.90 -1.32 4.13
CA ASN A 64 1.74 -1.39 5.34
C ASN A 64 3.19 -1.14 4.96
N TRP A 65 3.75 -0.06 5.48
CA TRP A 65 5.08 0.44 5.16
C TRP A 65 5.25 0.73 3.67
N ILE A 66 4.47 1.67 3.15
CA ILE A 66 4.53 2.07 1.74
C ILE A 66 4.76 3.58 1.63
N LEU A 67 3.97 4.40 2.35
CA LEU A 67 4.01 5.86 2.22
C LEU A 67 5.32 6.46 2.76
N MET A 68 6.01 5.76 3.65
CA MET A 68 7.34 6.15 4.14
C MET A 68 8.46 6.04 3.09
N TYR A 69 8.20 5.44 1.92
CA TYR A 69 9.14 5.36 0.79
C TYR A 69 8.82 6.32 -0.35
N MET A 70 7.77 7.12 -0.20
CA MET A 70 7.35 8.14 -1.15
C MET A 70 7.84 9.51 -0.72
N GLU A 71 7.94 10.43 -1.66
CA GLU A 71 8.06 11.87 -1.42
C GLU A 71 6.74 12.47 -0.91
N ASP A 72 6.82 13.65 -0.29
CA ASP A 72 5.65 14.29 0.35
C ASP A 72 4.51 14.54 -0.64
N GLU A 73 4.82 14.96 -1.87
CA GLU A 73 3.82 15.24 -2.89
C GLU A 73 3.20 13.95 -3.45
N GLU A 74 4.00 12.89 -3.59
CA GLU A 74 3.52 11.57 -3.99
C GLU A 74 2.52 10.99 -2.99
N VAL A 75 2.73 11.21 -1.68
CA VAL A 75 1.76 10.78 -0.66
C VAL A 75 0.43 11.53 -0.80
N LYS A 76 0.47 12.84 -1.06
CA LYS A 76 -0.75 13.64 -1.23
C LYS A 76 -1.51 13.23 -2.50
N GLU A 77 -0.81 13.04 -3.61
CA GLU A 77 -1.41 12.58 -4.85
C GLU A 77 -1.97 11.16 -4.71
N PHE A 78 -1.24 10.26 -4.03
CA PHE A 78 -1.76 8.93 -3.69
C PHE A 78 -3.02 9.03 -2.84
N ALA A 79 -3.08 9.92 -1.84
CA ALA A 79 -4.27 10.09 -1.01
C ALA A 79 -5.50 10.51 -1.85
N LYS A 80 -5.36 11.47 -2.78
CA LYS A 80 -6.42 11.87 -3.72
C LYS A 80 -6.91 10.69 -4.56
N LYS A 81 -5.96 9.95 -5.15
CA LYS A 81 -6.27 8.79 -5.99
C LYS A 81 -6.96 7.68 -5.22
N ALA A 82 -6.45 7.35 -4.03
CA ALA A 82 -6.98 6.28 -3.19
C ALA A 82 -8.42 6.56 -2.74
N VAL A 83 -8.74 7.80 -2.36
CA VAL A 83 -10.13 8.19 -2.06
C VAL A 83 -11.02 8.08 -3.29
N LYS A 84 -10.56 8.52 -4.46
CA LYS A 84 -11.31 8.39 -5.72
C LYS A 84 -11.59 6.93 -6.10
N TRP A 85 -10.66 6.02 -5.84
CA TRP A 85 -10.83 4.59 -6.17
C TRP A 85 -11.75 3.87 -5.19
N LEU A 86 -11.93 4.38 -3.97
CA LEU A 86 -12.83 3.80 -2.98
C LEU A 86 -14.29 4.05 -3.34
N ARG A 87 -15.12 3.03 -3.15
CA ARG A 87 -16.58 3.17 -3.19
C ARG A 87 -17.08 4.02 -2.03
N PRO A 88 -18.28 4.62 -2.13
CA PRO A 88 -18.93 5.23 -0.98
C PRO A 88 -19.01 4.25 0.21
N GLY A 89 -18.50 4.68 1.36
CA GLY A 89 -18.41 3.85 2.57
C GLY A 89 -17.19 2.90 2.64
N GLY A 90 -16.38 2.85 1.57
CA GLY A 90 -15.14 2.09 1.51
C GLY A 90 -14.12 2.52 2.57
N LYS A 91 -13.14 1.65 2.84
CA LYS A 91 -12.16 1.86 3.91
C LYS A 91 -10.74 1.92 3.38
N LEU A 92 -9.98 2.89 3.86
CA LEU A 92 -8.54 2.97 3.64
C LEU A 92 -7.82 2.66 4.94
N PHE A 93 -6.93 1.68 4.92
CA PHE A 93 -6.05 1.35 6.03
C PHE A 93 -4.60 1.46 5.57
N PHE A 94 -3.79 2.24 6.30
CA PHE A 94 -2.35 2.26 6.14
C PHE A 94 -1.66 2.21 7.49
N ARG A 95 -0.44 1.69 7.50
CA ARG A 95 0.43 1.73 8.68
C ARG A 95 1.85 2.09 8.28
N GLU A 96 2.40 3.09 8.95
CA GLU A 96 3.75 3.61 8.66
C GLU A 96 4.61 3.66 9.93
N SER A 97 5.93 3.75 9.76
CA SER A 97 6.84 4.07 10.88
C SER A 97 6.95 5.58 11.00
N CYS A 98 6.51 6.14 12.13
CA CYS A 98 6.59 7.59 12.41
C CYS A 98 7.78 7.89 13.33
N PHE A 99 8.28 9.14 13.28
CA PHE A 99 9.38 9.70 14.09
C PHE A 99 10.77 9.07 13.87
N LYS A 100 10.88 7.74 13.84
CA LYS A 100 12.15 7.03 13.74
C LYS A 100 11.99 5.61 13.16
N GLN A 101 13.12 5.01 12.82
CA GLN A 101 13.22 3.62 12.38
C GLN A 101 12.68 2.63 13.42
N SER A 102 11.93 1.63 12.95
CA SER A 102 11.28 0.63 13.81
C SER A 102 12.12 -0.63 14.07
N GLY A 103 13.24 -0.82 13.37
CA GLY A 103 14.13 -1.97 13.56
C GLY A 103 15.59 -1.56 13.74
N ASP A 104 16.38 -2.45 14.34
CA ASP A 104 17.73 -2.12 14.86
C ASP A 104 18.88 -2.35 13.86
N LEU A 105 18.54 -2.75 12.63
CA LEU A 105 19.53 -2.96 11.56
C LEU A 105 20.18 -1.62 11.18
N LYS A 106 21.49 -1.52 11.42
CA LYS A 106 22.31 -0.43 10.91
C LYS A 106 22.35 -0.51 9.38
N ARG A 107 22.10 0.62 8.72
CA ARG A 107 22.12 0.75 7.26
C ARG A 107 23.13 1.83 6.88
N ASN A 108 23.88 1.60 5.80
CA ASN A 108 24.81 2.60 5.26
C ASN A 108 24.08 3.80 4.64
N SER A 109 22.90 3.57 4.06
CA SER A 109 21.96 4.59 3.60
C SER A 109 20.53 4.18 3.96
N ASN A 110 19.68 5.16 4.25
CA ASN A 110 18.28 4.92 4.57
C ASN A 110 17.39 5.99 3.92
N PRO A 111 16.81 5.73 2.74
CA PRO A 111 15.97 6.69 2.02
C PRO A 111 14.55 6.83 2.63
N THR A 112 14.33 6.31 3.83
CA THR A 112 13.00 6.25 4.44
C THR A 112 12.62 7.58 5.09
N ASN A 113 11.43 8.07 4.77
CA ASN A 113 10.84 9.27 5.36
C ASN A 113 10.05 8.94 6.64
N TYR A 114 10.69 9.09 7.82
CA TYR A 114 10.04 8.91 9.13
C TYR A 114 9.30 10.19 9.56
N ARG A 115 8.10 10.37 9.04
CA ARG A 115 7.32 11.60 9.26
C ARG A 115 6.66 11.66 10.63
N HIS A 116 6.24 12.87 11.02
CA HIS A 116 5.30 13.07 12.12
C HIS A 116 3.91 12.54 11.71
N PRO A 117 3.13 11.87 12.59
CA PRO A 117 1.80 11.36 12.25
C PRO A 117 0.84 12.42 11.70
N GLY A 118 0.99 13.67 12.17
CA GLY A 118 0.23 14.83 11.69
C GLY A 118 0.35 15.09 10.19
N PHE A 119 1.46 14.71 9.55
CA PHE A 119 1.59 14.76 8.10
C PHE A 119 0.57 13.85 7.41
N TYR A 120 0.51 12.57 7.82
CA TYR A 120 -0.41 11.61 7.23
C TYR A 120 -1.87 11.97 7.52
N ILE A 121 -2.16 12.42 8.74
CA ILE A 121 -3.49 12.91 9.12
C ILE A 121 -3.90 14.08 8.23
N GLY A 122 -3.02 15.05 7.99
CA GLY A 122 -3.30 16.17 7.09
C GLY A 122 -3.47 15.75 5.63
N ALA A 123 -2.59 14.89 5.12
CA ALA A 123 -2.63 14.44 3.73
C ALA A 123 -3.93 13.71 3.40
N PHE A 124 -4.36 12.76 4.25
CA PHE A 124 -5.60 12.00 4.03
C PHE A 124 -6.85 12.75 4.51
N GLY A 125 -6.74 13.57 5.55
CA GLY A 125 -7.86 14.37 6.07
C GLY A 125 -8.27 15.52 5.15
N SER A 126 -7.37 16.01 4.31
CA SER A 126 -7.69 17.07 3.34
C SER A 126 -8.44 16.58 2.09
N VAL A 127 -8.51 15.27 1.87
CA VAL A 127 -9.12 14.66 0.68
C VAL A 127 -10.34 13.79 0.99
N ALA A 128 -10.50 13.36 2.24
CA ALA A 128 -11.69 12.65 2.69
C ALA A 128 -12.79 13.67 3.00
N VAL A 129 -13.78 13.77 2.10
CA VAL A 129 -14.99 14.61 2.26
C VAL A 129 -16.14 13.75 2.75
#